data_AF-A0A4V1XYR3-F1
#
_entry.id   AF-A0A4V1XYR3-F1
#
_cell.length_a   1.000
_cell.length_b   1.000
_cell.length_c   1.000
_cell.angle_alpha   90.00
_cell.angle_beta   90.00
_cell.angle_gamma   90.00
#
_symmetry.space_group_name_H-M   'P 1'
#
loop_
_entity.id
_entity.type
_entity.pdbx_description
1 polymer ?
#
loop_
_entity_poly.entity_id
_entity_poly.type
_entity_poly.pdbx_seq_one_letter_code
_entity_poly.pdbx_strand_id
1 'polypeptide(L)'
;MLLVPRQLRRAGMTGDVPYYGGRFTPAQAYAASHPRRPAPPPPPPPTPPTQAQPGPPAEPRPDPLPALHQLYDSGVITRDEYHQLLERVGR
;
A
#
# COMPACT_ATOMS: atom_id res chain seq x y z
N MET A 1 34.64 12.36 -9.97
CA MET A 1 33.31 11.70 -9.94
C MET A 1 32.89 11.51 -8.49
N LEU A 2 31.76 12.09 -8.09
CA LEU A 2 30.99 11.67 -6.91
C LEU A 2 29.52 11.91 -7.26
N LEU A 3 28.82 10.85 -7.67
CA LEU A 3 27.41 10.92 -8.04
C LEU A 3 26.59 10.82 -6.75
N VAL A 4 26.21 11.98 -6.20
CA VAL A 4 25.33 12.02 -5.02
C VAL A 4 23.89 11.71 -5.49
N PRO A 5 23.18 10.74 -4.90
CA PRO A 5 21.78 10.46 -5.25
C PRO A 5 20.92 11.71 -5.06
N ARG A 6 20.19 12.12 -6.12
CA ARG A 6 19.25 13.26 -6.08
C ARG A 6 18.12 13.09 -5.06
N GLN A 7 17.96 11.91 -4.47
CA GLN A 7 17.03 11.63 -3.38
C GLN A 7 17.33 12.43 -2.11
N LEU A 8 18.55 12.95 -1.93
CA LEU A 8 18.88 13.82 -0.80
C LEU A 8 18.42 15.29 -0.97
N ARG A 9 17.95 15.70 -2.16
CA ARG A 9 17.50 17.09 -2.44
C ARG A 9 16.03 17.35 -2.13
N ARG A 10 15.34 16.44 -1.42
CA ARG A 10 14.05 16.75 -0.77
C ARG A 10 14.22 17.02 0.73
N ALA A 11 15.36 17.58 1.14
CA ALA A 11 15.49 18.29 2.41
C ALA A 11 14.76 19.65 2.33
N GLY A 12 13.44 19.62 2.15
CA GLY A 12 12.62 20.80 1.95
C GLY A 12 11.13 20.61 2.25
N MET A 13 10.74 19.52 2.92
CA MET A 13 9.42 19.37 3.55
C MET A 13 9.51 19.61 5.06
N THR A 14 10.42 20.49 5.49
CA THR A 14 10.46 21.01 6.86
C THR A 14 9.44 22.14 6.97
N GLY A 15 8.19 21.86 6.63
CA GLY A 15 7.07 22.72 6.97
C GLY A 15 6.68 22.43 8.40
N ASP A 16 7.21 23.24 9.31
CA ASP A 16 6.71 23.52 10.66
C ASP A 16 5.88 22.39 11.31
N VAL A 17 6.50 21.21 11.48
CA VAL A 17 5.92 20.17 12.33
C VAL A 17 6.37 20.53 13.73
N PRO A 18 5.46 20.94 14.63
CA PRO A 18 5.85 21.23 16.00
C PRO A 18 6.49 19.97 16.57
N TYR A 19 7.80 20.07 16.83
CA TYR A 19 8.58 19.05 17.49
C TYR A 19 8.12 18.97 18.95
N TYR A 20 6.94 18.39 19.17
CA TYR A 20 6.50 18.01 20.51
C TYR A 20 7.28 16.75 20.91
N GLY A 21 8.50 16.98 21.38
CA GLY A 21 9.21 16.16 22.37
C GLY A 21 8.93 14.65 22.30
N GLY A 22 9.18 14.03 21.15
CA GLY A 22 9.46 12.59 21.05
C GLY A 22 8.35 11.60 21.42
N ARG A 23 7.06 11.96 21.39
CA ARG A 23 5.99 11.01 21.77
C ARG A 23 4.96 10.70 20.69
N PHE A 24 4.93 11.47 19.62
CA PHE A 24 3.96 11.26 18.56
C PHE A 24 4.50 10.29 17.52
N THR A 25 4.17 9.01 17.69
CA THR A 25 4.64 7.94 16.80
C THR A 25 3.83 7.90 15.50
N PRO A 26 4.38 7.32 14.41
CA PRO A 26 3.62 7.13 13.17
C PRO A 26 2.27 6.43 13.37
N ALA A 27 2.18 5.51 14.33
CA ALA A 27 0.94 4.81 14.68
C ALA A 27 -0.13 5.75 15.27
N GLN A 28 0.26 6.75 16.06
CA GLN A 28 -0.67 7.74 16.61
C GLN A 28 -1.17 8.71 15.54
N ALA A 29 -0.30 9.15 14.63
CA ALA A 29 -0.69 9.97 13.49
C ALA A 29 -1.74 9.25 12.62
N TYR A 30 -1.48 7.96 12.33
CA TYR A 30 -2.41 7.11 11.60
C TYR A 30 -3.76 6.95 12.33
N ALA A 31 -3.75 6.76 13.65
CA ALA A 31 -4.96 6.63 14.44
C ALA A 31 -5.79 7.93 14.48
N ALA A 32 -5.15 9.10 14.46
CA ALA A 32 -5.84 10.38 14.43
C ALA A 32 -6.49 10.66 13.06
N SER A 33 -5.87 10.23 11.97
CA SER A 33 -6.38 10.47 10.61
C SER A 33 -7.40 9.44 10.12
N HIS A 34 -7.56 8.31 10.82
CA HIS A 34 -8.48 7.24 10.43
C HIS A 34 -9.55 7.03 11.51
N PRO A 35 -10.81 7.43 11.29
CA PRO A 35 -11.87 7.18 12.24
C PRO A 35 -12.01 5.68 12.51
N ARG A 36 -12.13 5.32 13.80
CA ARG A 36 -12.24 3.93 14.23
C ARG A 36 -13.48 3.30 13.59
N ARG A 37 -13.26 2.24 12.81
CA ARG A 37 -14.34 1.37 12.32
C ARG A 37 -15.04 0.76 13.55
N PRO A 38 -16.39 0.73 13.60
CA PRO A 38 -17.11 0.06 14.68
C PRO A 38 -16.63 -1.39 14.81
N ALA A 39 -16.48 -1.83 16.06
CA ALA A 39 -16.04 -3.19 16.35
C ALA A 39 -17.04 -4.19 15.74
N PRO A 40 -16.57 -5.27 15.11
CA PRO A 40 -17.46 -6.30 14.60
C PRO A 40 -18.25 -6.94 15.75
N PRO A 41 -19.50 -7.39 15.51
CA PRO A 41 -20.29 -8.07 16.52
C PRO A 41 -19.58 -9.34 17.03
N PRO A 42 -19.85 -9.79 18.26
CA PRO A 42 -19.28 -11.02 18.79
C PRO A 42 -19.63 -12.21 17.88
N PRO A 43 -18.71 -13.18 17.71
CA PRO A 43 -18.97 -14.34 16.88
C PRO A 43 -20.15 -15.15 17.45
N PRO A 44 -21.01 -15.74 16.60
CA PRO A 44 -22.06 -16.64 17.05
C PRO A 44 -21.45 -17.88 17.75
N PRO A 45 -22.21 -18.57 18.62
CA PRO A 45 -21.77 -19.82 19.23
C PRO A 45 -21.38 -20.85 18.14
N PRO A 46 -20.41 -21.74 18.41
CA PRO A 46 -19.95 -22.71 17.43
C PRO A 46 -21.11 -23.63 17.04
N THR A 47 -21.58 -23.50 15.81
CA THR A 47 -22.46 -24.48 15.19
C THR A 47 -21.68 -25.79 15.01
N PRO A 48 -22.34 -26.97 15.07
CA PRO A 48 -21.69 -28.24 14.69
C PRO A 48 -21.04 -28.09 13.30
N PRO A 49 -20.01 -28.89 12.96
CA PRO A 49 -19.24 -28.73 11.73
C PRO A 49 -20.14 -29.01 10.51
N THR A 50 -20.88 -27.99 10.08
CA THR A 50 -21.42 -27.90 8.75
C THR A 50 -20.23 -27.67 7.85
N GLN A 51 -20.06 -28.61 6.92
CA GLN A 51 -19.09 -28.66 5.83
C GLN A 51 -18.64 -27.25 5.41
N ALA A 52 -17.32 -27.05 5.36
CA ALA A 52 -16.66 -25.80 5.00
C ALA A 52 -17.43 -25.08 3.90
N GLN A 53 -18.03 -23.93 4.24
CA GLN A 53 -18.51 -23.01 3.23
C GLN A 53 -17.29 -22.62 2.39
N PRO A 54 -17.34 -22.78 1.05
CA PRO A 54 -16.31 -22.23 0.21
C PRO A 54 -16.22 -20.73 0.52
N GLY A 55 -15.02 -20.25 0.83
CA GLY A 55 -14.78 -18.82 0.99
C GLY A 55 -15.30 -18.06 -0.23
N PRO A 56 -15.60 -16.75 -0.11
CA PRO A 56 -16.04 -15.96 -1.25
C PRO A 56 -15.08 -16.21 -2.42
N PRO A 57 -15.60 -16.46 -3.65
CA PRO A 57 -14.74 -16.70 -4.80
C PRO A 57 -13.75 -15.55 -4.88
N ALA A 58 -12.46 -15.87 -4.95
CA ALA A 58 -11.42 -14.87 -5.19
C ALA A 58 -11.86 -14.09 -6.44
N GLU A 59 -12.17 -12.80 -6.26
CA GLU A 59 -12.55 -11.96 -7.39
C GLU A 59 -11.45 -12.08 -8.45
N PRO A 60 -11.83 -12.19 -9.74
CA PRO A 60 -10.86 -12.24 -10.81
C PRO A 60 -9.98 -11.00 -10.70
N ARG A 61 -8.69 -11.22 -10.39
CA ARG A 61 -7.73 -10.13 -10.26
C ARG A 61 -7.70 -9.40 -11.62
N PRO A 62 -7.99 -8.10 -11.67
CA PRO A 62 -7.98 -7.36 -12.93
C PRO A 62 -6.61 -7.48 -13.59
N ASP A 63 -6.61 -7.52 -14.92
CA ASP A 63 -5.40 -7.62 -15.71
C ASP A 63 -4.46 -6.45 -15.35
N PRO A 64 -3.25 -6.72 -14.81
CA PRO A 64 -2.32 -5.68 -14.39
C PRO A 64 -1.60 -5.00 -15.57
N LEU A 65 -1.64 -5.56 -16.78
CA LEU A 65 -0.98 -5.01 -17.97
C LEU A 65 -1.40 -3.57 -18.32
N PRO A 66 -2.71 -3.21 -18.40
CA PRO A 66 -3.12 -1.84 -18.69
C PRO A 66 -2.64 -0.84 -17.61
N ALA A 67 -2.62 -1.24 -16.34
CA ALA A 67 -2.13 -0.39 -15.26
C ALA A 67 -0.62 -0.13 -15.38
N LEU A 68 0.17 -1.15 -15.74
CA LEU A 68 1.60 -0.99 -15.99
C LEU A 68 1.90 -0.06 -17.18
N HIS A 69 1.12 -0.17 -18.25
CA HIS A 69 1.25 0.71 -19.41
C HIS A 69 0.97 2.16 -19.05
N GLN A 70 -0.10 2.43 -18.30
CA GLN A 70 -0.44 3.77 -17.85
C GLN A 70 0.66 4.39 -16.96
N LEU A 71 1.28 3.59 -16.08
CA LEU A 71 2.38 4.04 -15.24
C LEU A 71 3.64 4.40 -16.07
N TYR A 72 3.89 3.66 -17.14
CA TYR A 72 4.97 3.96 -18.07
C TYR A 72 4.69 5.22 -18.90
N ASP A 73 3.48 5.36 -19.46
CA ASP A 73 3.08 6.54 -20.24
C ASP A 73 3.09 7.83 -19.41
N SER A 74 2.71 7.72 -18.13
CA SER A 74 2.77 8.85 -17.18
C SER A 74 4.19 9.17 -16.69
N GLY A 75 5.18 8.33 -17.04
CA GLY A 75 6.57 8.49 -16.63
C GLY A 75 6.82 8.22 -15.14
N VAL A 76 5.89 7.56 -14.45
CA VAL A 76 6.03 7.17 -13.04
C VAL A 76 7.07 6.07 -12.88
N ILE A 77 7.10 5.13 -13.83
CA ILE A 77 8.10 4.07 -13.91
C ILE A 77 8.97 4.25 -15.15
N THR A 78 10.21 3.83 -15.03
CA THR A 78 11.18 3.82 -16.13
C THR A 78 10.94 2.62 -17.06
N ARG A 79 11.58 2.66 -18.24
CA ARG A 79 11.52 1.56 -19.21
C ARG A 79 12.04 0.25 -18.62
N ASP A 80 13.12 0.29 -17.84
CA ASP A 80 13.71 -0.90 -17.22
C ASP A 80 12.79 -1.51 -16.16
N GLU A 81 12.13 -0.68 -15.35
CA GLU A 81 11.14 -1.12 -14.36
C GLU A 81 9.89 -1.72 -15.00
N TYR A 82 9.41 -1.12 -16.10
CA TYR A 82 8.31 -1.67 -16.88
C TYR A 82 8.63 -3.09 -17.39
N HIS A 83 9.82 -3.31 -17.95
CA HIS A 83 10.25 -4.64 -18.41
C HIS A 83 10.33 -5.66 -17.26
N GLN A 84 10.91 -5.30 -16.11
CA GLN A 84 10.97 -6.19 -14.94
C GLN A 84 9.58 -6.57 -14.42
N LEU A 85 8.64 -5.63 -14.42
CA LEU A 85 7.28 -5.87 -13.96
C LEU A 85 6.50 -6.75 -14.94
N LEU A 86 6.72 -6.60 -16.24
CA LEU A 86 6.15 -7.48 -17.26
C LEU A 86 6.59 -8.94 -17.08
N GLU A 87 7.89 -9.19 -16.84
CA GLU A 87 8.40 -10.55 -16.61
C GLU A 87 7.80 -11.19 -15.36
N ARG A 88 7.54 -10.40 -14.32
CA ARG A 88 6.95 -10.88 -13.07
C ARG A 88 5.46 -11.17 -13.18
N VAL A 89 4.74 -10.39 -14.01
CA VAL A 89 3.31 -10.57 -14.24
C VAL A 89 3.02 -11.73 -15.18
N GLY A 90 3.90 -11.99 -16.15
CA GLY A 90 3.80 -13.13 -17.06
C GLY A 90 4.21 -14.48 -16.47
N ARG A 91 4.57 -14.53 -15.18
CA ARG A 91 5.02 -15.73 -14.45
C ARG A 91 3.97 -16.15 -13.41
#